data_AF-A0A5M9HDM0-F1
#
_entry.id   AF-A0A5M9HDM0-F1
#
_cell.length_a   1.000
_cell.length_b   1.000
_cell.length_c   1.000
_cell.angle_alpha   90.00
_cell.angle_beta   90.00
_cell.angle_gamma   90.00
#
_symmetry.space_group_name_H-M   'P 1'
#
loop_
_entity.id
_entity.type
_entity.pdbx_description
1 polymer ?
#
loop_
_entity_poly.entity_id
_entity_poly.type
_entity_poly.pdbx_seq_one_letter_code
_entity_poly.pdbx_strand_id
1 'polypeptide(L)'
;MKRSGSADLPLHYGYVPQWLAERMAKLGLAITEAIIIEYGKQEVLRRLSDPFWFQSLGAVMGMDWHSSGITTSVMGALKRAVNPHSRELGIYICGGKGKYSREAPRELLSVGERTGIDGSYLVRCSKLSAKVDNTAIQDGFQLYMHSFIVSDEGQWTVVQQGMQTGGSTARRYHWHSSSLASFVDEPHTGICGTNQGSILNMVAREASTARDGVMALTVENPKQMLAEAQKLVMPAHHDVRSKDVDLKRLGSILWLARDKRPSDFEELLLLEGVGPRTLQSLALVSEVIYGTPSRFKDPARFSFAHGGKDGHPFPVPINVYDETISTLQTAVHKAKMGNSDKQLALRKLGEIAQKAEKDFKPNNNFEQLIEKERNESWRYGGRTVFGKAKPPVDQQLKLF
;
A
#
# COMPACT_ATOMS: atom_id res chain seq x y z
N MET A 1 4.95 23.99 -23.17
CA MET A 1 4.77 22.64 -23.76
C MET A 1 4.73 22.74 -25.28
N LYS A 2 5.76 22.25 -26.00
CA LYS A 2 5.56 21.88 -27.41
C LYS A 2 4.62 20.67 -27.38
N ARG A 3 3.37 20.85 -27.81
CA ARG A 3 2.38 19.76 -27.89
C ARG A 3 2.81 18.81 -29.01
N SER A 4 3.63 17.81 -28.70
CA SER A 4 3.73 16.61 -29.52
C SER A 4 2.37 15.91 -29.47
N GLY A 5 1.92 15.36 -30.59
CA GLY A 5 0.65 14.67 -30.70
C GLY A 5 0.30 13.67 -29.63
N SER A 6 -0.99 13.56 -29.31
CA SER A 6 -1.55 12.40 -28.64
C SER A 6 -2.16 11.45 -29.67
N ALA A 7 -1.79 10.17 -29.63
CA ALA A 7 -2.42 9.10 -30.39
C ALA A 7 -2.94 8.02 -29.42
N ASP A 8 -4.20 7.62 -29.57
CA ASP A 8 -4.78 6.47 -28.86
C ASP A 8 -4.34 5.16 -29.55
N LEU A 9 -4.02 4.13 -28.78
CA LEU A 9 -3.42 2.88 -29.26
C LEU A 9 -4.24 1.66 -28.79
N PRO A 10 -5.35 1.31 -29.47
CA PRO A 10 -6.08 0.06 -29.22
C PRO A 10 -5.21 -1.17 -29.44
N LEU A 11 -5.35 -2.20 -28.59
CA LEU A 11 -4.74 -3.51 -28.83
C LEU A 11 -5.48 -4.21 -29.97
N HIS A 12 -4.74 -4.50 -31.04
CA HIS A 12 -5.21 -5.39 -32.10
C HIS A 12 -4.60 -6.77 -31.90
N TYR A 13 -5.46 -7.79 -31.93
CA TYR A 13 -5.04 -9.19 -31.90
C TYR A 13 -4.71 -9.65 -33.32
N GLY A 14 -3.54 -10.26 -33.50
CA GLY A 14 -3.06 -10.72 -34.80
C GLY A 14 -1.54 -10.78 -34.86
N TYR A 15 -1.01 -11.52 -35.83
CA TYR A 15 0.42 -11.55 -36.14
C TYR A 15 0.65 -10.90 -37.50
N VAL A 16 1.77 -10.20 -37.67
CA VAL A 16 2.18 -9.72 -38.98
C VAL A 16 2.64 -10.93 -39.80
N PRO A 17 2.00 -11.23 -40.95
CA PRO A 17 2.38 -12.38 -41.75
C PRO A 17 3.79 -12.21 -42.30
N GLN A 18 4.50 -13.33 -42.48
CA GLN A 18 5.92 -13.32 -42.86
C GLN A 18 6.19 -12.51 -44.14
N TRP A 19 5.35 -12.66 -45.16
CA TRP A 19 5.50 -11.93 -46.43
C TRP A 19 5.44 -10.40 -46.25
N LEU A 20 4.67 -9.91 -45.27
CA LEU A 20 4.58 -8.49 -44.95
C LEU A 20 5.77 -8.08 -44.09
N ALA A 21 6.13 -8.87 -43.08
CA ALA A 21 7.28 -8.61 -42.21
C ALA A 21 8.60 -8.47 -43.00
N GLU A 22 8.78 -9.25 -44.06
CA GLU A 22 9.93 -9.16 -44.98
C GLU A 22 9.92 -7.87 -45.80
N ARG A 23 8.76 -7.46 -46.31
CA ARG A 23 8.60 -6.20 -47.07
C ARG A 23 8.76 -4.98 -46.16
N MET A 24 8.20 -5.03 -44.96
CA MET A 24 8.42 -4.05 -43.89
C MET A 24 9.91 -3.85 -43.63
N ALA A 25 10.67 -4.94 -43.46
CA ALA A 25 12.10 -4.86 -43.22
C ALA A 25 12.84 -4.17 -44.38
N LYS A 26 12.55 -4.56 -45.63
CA LYS A 26 13.15 -3.94 -46.83
C LYS A 26 12.83 -2.45 -46.95
N LEU A 27 11.56 -2.07 -46.81
CA LEU A 27 11.13 -0.68 -46.90
C LEU A 27 11.69 0.16 -45.75
N GLY A 28 11.68 -0.37 -44.53
CA GLY A 28 12.23 0.30 -43.35
C GLY A 28 13.73 0.57 -43.47
N LEU A 29 14.50 -0.37 -44.02
CA LEU A 29 15.92 -0.17 -44.31
C LEU A 29 16.11 0.93 -45.36
N ALA A 30 15.41 0.85 -46.50
CA ALA A 30 15.53 1.84 -47.56
C ALA A 30 15.17 3.26 -47.10
N ILE A 31 14.12 3.41 -46.27
CA ILE A 31 13.76 4.70 -45.66
C ILE A 31 14.87 5.17 -44.70
N THR A 32 15.42 4.27 -43.89
CA THR A 32 16.50 4.60 -42.94
C THR A 32 17.75 5.08 -43.69
N GLU A 33 18.15 4.36 -44.74
CA GLU A 33 19.27 4.73 -45.62
C GLU A 33 19.05 6.10 -46.27
N ALA A 34 17.86 6.33 -46.85
CA ALA A 34 17.53 7.62 -47.46
C ALA A 34 17.63 8.78 -46.46
N ILE A 35 17.14 8.60 -45.23
CA ILE A 35 17.24 9.64 -44.19
C ILE A 35 18.69 9.88 -43.78
N ILE A 36 19.50 8.82 -43.65
CA ILE A 36 20.92 8.96 -43.29
C ILE A 36 21.67 9.70 -44.40
N ILE A 37 21.43 9.36 -45.67
CA ILE A 37 22.09 10.00 -46.82
C ILE A 37 21.71 11.48 -46.91
N GLU A 38 20.44 11.83 -46.74
CA GLU A 38 19.98 13.22 -46.91
C GLU A 38 20.20 14.11 -45.67
N TYR A 39 20.04 13.56 -44.46
CA TYR A 39 19.96 14.34 -43.22
C TYR A 39 20.89 13.83 -42.11
N GLY A 40 21.56 12.70 -42.30
CA GLY A 40 22.44 12.09 -41.30
C GLY A 40 21.72 11.24 -40.25
N LYS A 41 22.52 10.50 -39.48
CA LYS A 41 22.05 9.53 -38.49
C LYS A 41 21.30 10.14 -37.30
N GLN A 42 21.63 11.37 -36.91
CA GLN A 42 20.93 12.07 -35.83
C GLN A 42 19.46 12.33 -36.18
N GLU A 43 19.16 12.57 -37.46
CA GLU A 43 17.78 12.80 -37.92
C GLU A 43 16.92 11.54 -37.82
N VAL A 44 17.49 10.35 -38.06
CA VAL A 44 16.80 9.07 -37.82
C VAL A 44 16.38 8.97 -36.36
N LEU A 45 17.30 9.23 -35.44
CA LEU A 45 17.03 9.17 -33.99
C LEU A 45 15.95 10.18 -33.59
N ARG A 46 16.05 11.42 -34.08
CA ARG A 46 15.07 12.48 -33.81
C ARG A 46 13.69 12.09 -34.29
N ARG A 47 13.57 11.59 -35.54
CA ARG A 47 12.30 11.17 -36.15
C ARG A 47 11.68 9.97 -35.44
N LEU A 48 12.46 8.97 -35.04
CA LEU A 48 11.97 7.83 -34.25
C LEU A 48 11.44 8.24 -32.86
N SER A 49 11.96 9.34 -32.30
CA SER A 49 11.49 9.89 -31.03
C SER A 49 10.20 10.71 -31.14
N ASP A 50 9.79 11.06 -32.37
CA ASP A 50 8.56 11.80 -32.62
C ASP A 50 7.38 10.81 -32.75
N PRO A 51 6.35 10.89 -31.89
CA PRO A 51 5.29 9.89 -31.89
C PRO A 51 4.43 9.89 -33.16
N PHE A 52 4.22 11.04 -33.80
CA PHE A 52 3.43 11.12 -35.02
C PHE A 52 4.21 10.56 -36.20
N TRP A 53 5.47 10.97 -36.36
CA TRP A 53 6.32 10.46 -37.42
C TRP A 53 6.48 8.95 -37.30
N PHE A 54 6.69 8.43 -36.09
CA PHE A 54 6.78 6.98 -35.86
C PHE A 54 5.49 6.25 -36.22
N GLN A 55 4.32 6.83 -35.91
CA GLN A 55 3.02 6.28 -36.31
C GLN A 55 2.87 6.27 -37.84
N SER A 56 3.22 7.37 -38.50
CA SER A 56 3.20 7.49 -39.96
C SER A 56 4.15 6.50 -40.64
N LEU A 57 5.35 6.29 -40.08
CA LEU A 57 6.28 5.27 -40.57
C LEU A 57 5.63 3.88 -40.50
N GLY A 58 4.97 3.55 -39.39
CA GLY A 58 4.23 2.30 -39.26
C GLY A 58 3.16 2.11 -40.34
N ALA A 59 2.39 3.15 -40.63
CA ALA A 59 1.38 3.14 -41.70
C ALA A 59 2.01 2.95 -43.09
N VAL A 60 3.09 3.68 -43.39
CA VAL A 60 3.86 3.52 -44.65
C VAL A 60 4.42 2.11 -44.80
N MET A 61 4.85 1.50 -43.70
CA MET A 61 5.33 0.11 -43.67
C MET A 61 4.20 -0.92 -43.79
N GLY A 62 2.94 -0.51 -43.88
CA GLY A 62 1.79 -1.40 -44.11
C GLY A 62 1.09 -1.89 -42.85
N MET A 63 1.29 -1.21 -41.71
CA MET A 63 0.49 -1.44 -40.51
C MET A 63 -0.77 -0.57 -40.52
N ASP A 64 -1.83 -1.03 -39.86
CA ASP A 64 -3.02 -0.20 -39.64
C ASP A 64 -2.66 1.05 -38.82
N TRP A 65 -3.06 2.22 -39.33
CA TRP A 65 -2.66 3.54 -38.83
C TRP A 65 -2.99 3.81 -37.35
N HIS A 66 -3.91 3.07 -36.73
CA HIS A 66 -4.34 3.21 -35.34
C HIS A 66 -3.87 2.04 -34.45
N SER A 67 -3.12 1.08 -35.01
CA SER A 67 -2.78 -0.14 -34.29
C SER A 67 -1.63 0.07 -33.31
N SER A 68 -1.82 -0.35 -32.05
CA SER A 68 -0.72 -0.49 -31.09
C SER A 68 0.35 -1.51 -31.52
N GLY A 69 0.04 -2.41 -32.44
CA GLY A 69 0.99 -3.36 -33.01
C GLY A 69 2.13 -2.68 -33.79
N ILE A 70 1.94 -1.43 -34.23
CA ILE A 70 2.94 -0.64 -34.97
C ILE A 70 4.28 -0.68 -34.28
N THR A 71 4.32 -0.41 -32.98
CA THR A 71 5.59 -0.29 -32.24
C THR A 71 6.40 -1.57 -32.27
N THR A 72 5.75 -2.70 -31.98
CA THR A 72 6.43 -3.99 -31.98
C THR A 72 6.85 -4.43 -33.37
N SER A 73 6.02 -4.18 -34.37
CA SER A 73 6.25 -4.63 -35.74
C SER A 73 7.31 -3.79 -36.45
N VAL A 74 7.22 -2.46 -36.34
CA VAL A 74 8.19 -1.52 -36.91
C VAL A 74 9.56 -1.72 -36.29
N MET A 75 9.67 -1.69 -34.95
CA MET A 75 10.99 -1.88 -34.32
C MET A 75 11.57 -3.28 -34.56
N GLY A 76 10.72 -4.31 -34.62
CA GLY A 76 11.15 -5.66 -34.98
C GLY A 76 11.66 -5.75 -36.42
N ALA A 77 10.98 -5.11 -37.37
CA ALA A 77 11.40 -5.04 -38.77
C ALA A 77 12.70 -4.24 -38.92
N LEU A 78 12.78 -3.04 -38.33
CA LEU A 78 13.97 -2.20 -38.35
C LEU A 78 15.18 -2.90 -37.71
N LYS A 79 15.02 -3.51 -36.52
CA LYS A 79 16.14 -4.23 -35.87
C LYS A 79 16.72 -5.32 -36.77
N ARG A 80 15.86 -6.09 -37.44
CA ARG A 80 16.31 -7.16 -38.36
C ARG A 80 16.99 -6.63 -39.62
N ALA A 81 16.54 -5.48 -40.13
CA ALA A 81 17.02 -4.93 -41.40
C ALA A 81 18.25 -4.03 -41.25
N VAL A 82 18.27 -3.19 -40.20
CA VAL A 82 19.33 -2.20 -39.97
C VAL A 82 20.57 -2.82 -39.31
N ASN A 83 20.40 -3.71 -38.32
CA ASN A 83 21.55 -4.24 -37.58
C ASN A 83 22.59 -4.98 -38.45
N PRO A 84 22.22 -5.76 -39.50
CA PRO A 84 23.20 -6.32 -40.44
C PRO A 84 24.10 -5.29 -41.11
N HIS A 85 23.61 -4.06 -41.31
CA HIS A 85 24.31 -2.93 -41.94
C HIS A 85 24.78 -1.88 -40.93
N SER A 86 24.66 -2.17 -39.62
CA SER A 86 24.89 -1.18 -38.55
C SER A 86 26.25 -0.49 -38.56
N ARG A 87 27.31 -1.19 -39.01
CA ARG A 87 28.67 -0.61 -39.14
C ARG A 87 28.76 0.46 -40.22
N GLU A 88 28.02 0.29 -41.32
CA GLU A 88 27.99 1.25 -42.43
C GLU A 88 27.05 2.41 -42.10
N LEU A 89 25.90 2.10 -41.53
CA LEU A 89 24.86 3.08 -41.20
C LEU A 89 25.17 3.88 -39.92
N GLY A 90 26.08 3.40 -39.08
CA GLY A 90 26.37 3.99 -37.77
C GLY A 90 25.18 3.98 -36.82
N ILE A 91 24.20 3.08 -37.02
CA ILE A 91 22.98 2.96 -36.21
C ILE A 91 22.80 1.51 -35.74
N TYR A 92 22.52 1.35 -34.45
CA TYR A 92 22.33 0.07 -33.78
C TYR A 92 21.00 0.07 -33.04
N ILE A 93 20.22 -1.00 -33.20
CA ILE A 93 18.95 -1.18 -32.49
C ILE A 93 19.10 -2.33 -31.50
N CYS A 94 18.99 -2.00 -30.21
CA CYS A 94 19.10 -2.92 -29.09
C CYS A 94 17.74 -3.17 -28.43
N GLY A 95 17.58 -4.33 -27.79
CA GLY A 95 16.35 -4.71 -27.09
C GLY A 95 15.29 -5.34 -28.01
N GLY A 96 14.02 -5.23 -27.62
CA GLY A 96 12.89 -5.72 -28.39
C GLY A 96 11.69 -6.07 -27.51
N LYS A 97 10.80 -6.94 -28.03
CA LYS A 97 9.60 -7.42 -27.34
C LYS A 97 9.93 -8.59 -26.39
N GLY A 98 9.25 -8.64 -25.24
CA GLY A 98 9.32 -9.76 -24.30
C GLY A 98 10.74 -9.99 -23.80
N LYS A 99 11.25 -11.23 -23.91
CA LYS A 99 12.60 -11.58 -23.46
C LYS A 99 13.71 -10.71 -24.08
N TYR A 100 13.54 -10.25 -25.32
CA TYR A 100 14.54 -9.41 -25.99
C TYR A 100 14.69 -8.03 -25.35
N SER A 101 13.66 -7.51 -24.66
CA SER A 101 13.78 -6.26 -23.89
C SER A 101 14.91 -6.33 -22.84
N ARG A 102 15.11 -7.51 -22.25
CA ARG A 102 16.11 -7.76 -21.20
C ARG A 102 17.53 -7.93 -21.74
N GLU A 103 17.68 -8.13 -23.05
CA GLU A 103 18.99 -8.25 -23.70
C GLU A 103 19.62 -6.88 -24.03
N ALA A 104 18.85 -5.79 -24.00
CA ALA A 104 19.33 -4.46 -24.37
C ALA A 104 20.64 -4.07 -23.65
N PRO A 105 20.82 -4.28 -22.33
CA PRO A 105 22.08 -3.95 -21.67
C PRO A 105 23.30 -4.68 -22.26
N ARG A 106 23.15 -5.97 -22.57
CA ARG A 106 24.24 -6.77 -23.14
C ARG A 106 24.56 -6.34 -24.57
N GLU A 107 23.53 -6.06 -25.36
CA GLU A 107 23.69 -5.57 -26.73
C GLU A 107 24.38 -4.19 -26.75
N LEU A 108 24.02 -3.27 -25.84
CA LEU A 108 24.62 -1.94 -25.73
C LEU A 108 26.11 -1.97 -25.33
N LEU A 109 26.50 -2.88 -24.43
CA LEU A 109 27.91 -3.10 -24.12
C LEU A 109 28.69 -3.54 -25.37
N SER A 110 28.13 -4.47 -26.16
CA SER A 110 28.77 -4.91 -27.40
C SER A 110 28.85 -3.81 -28.47
N VAL A 111 27.88 -2.88 -28.51
CA VAL A 111 27.99 -1.68 -29.35
C VAL A 111 29.14 -0.79 -28.89
N GLY A 112 29.25 -0.55 -27.58
CA GLY A 112 30.37 0.21 -26.99
C GLY A 112 31.73 -0.37 -27.35
N GLU A 113 31.91 -1.68 -27.21
CA GLU A 113 33.13 -2.40 -27.59
C GLU A 113 33.50 -2.23 -29.07
N ARG A 114 32.50 -2.12 -29.95
CA ARG A 114 32.72 -2.04 -31.42
C ARG A 114 32.97 -0.63 -31.93
N THR A 115 32.44 0.38 -31.24
CA THR A 115 32.40 1.77 -31.73
C THR A 115 33.24 2.72 -30.89
N GLY A 116 33.62 2.33 -29.67
CA GLY A 116 34.36 3.17 -28.74
C GLY A 116 33.50 4.09 -27.86
N ILE A 117 32.18 4.08 -28.02
CA ILE A 117 31.26 4.82 -27.16
C ILE A 117 31.11 4.15 -25.79
N ASP A 118 30.76 4.93 -24.75
CA ASP A 118 30.59 4.41 -23.39
C ASP A 118 29.33 3.52 -23.26
N GLY A 119 29.52 2.22 -23.47
CA GLY A 119 28.47 1.21 -23.32
C GLY A 119 27.88 1.16 -21.90
N SER A 120 28.64 1.46 -20.86
CA SER A 120 28.15 1.45 -19.48
C SER A 120 27.19 2.60 -19.21
N TYR A 121 27.52 3.79 -19.72
CA TYR A 121 26.61 4.93 -19.71
C TYR A 121 25.31 4.64 -20.46
N LEU A 122 25.39 4.00 -21.64
CA LEU A 122 24.20 3.62 -22.42
C LEU A 122 23.34 2.58 -21.69
N VAL A 123 23.94 1.60 -21.03
CA VAL A 123 23.22 0.65 -20.16
C VAL A 123 22.47 1.37 -19.05
N ARG A 124 23.10 2.36 -18.42
CA ARG A 124 22.45 3.19 -17.40
C ARG A 124 21.26 3.95 -17.98
N CYS A 125 21.41 4.58 -19.14
CA CYS A 125 20.33 5.29 -19.83
C CYS A 125 19.16 4.36 -20.16
N SER A 126 19.44 3.19 -20.76
CA SER A 126 18.44 2.16 -21.08
C SER A 126 17.65 1.72 -19.84
N LYS A 127 18.33 1.42 -18.74
CA LYS A 127 17.69 1.01 -17.48
C LYS A 127 16.85 2.13 -16.87
N LEU A 128 17.35 3.37 -16.86
CA LEU A 128 16.62 4.50 -16.30
C LEU A 128 15.36 4.82 -17.11
N SER A 129 15.44 4.86 -18.44
CA SER A 129 14.26 5.06 -19.29
C SER A 129 13.20 3.97 -19.05
N ALA A 130 13.60 2.70 -18.94
CA ALA A 130 12.66 1.62 -18.63
C ALA A 130 12.06 1.74 -17.22
N LYS A 131 12.84 2.15 -16.23
CA LYS A 131 12.38 2.32 -14.84
C LYS A 131 11.44 3.49 -14.66
N VAL A 132 11.67 4.59 -15.38
CA VAL A 132 10.77 5.73 -15.36
C VAL A 132 9.39 5.31 -15.87
N ASP A 133 9.35 4.69 -17.05
CA ASP A 133 8.09 4.30 -17.70
C ASP A 133 7.33 3.21 -16.94
N ASN A 134 8.04 2.29 -16.28
CA ASN A 134 7.43 1.15 -15.60
C ASN A 134 7.22 1.35 -14.09
N THR A 135 7.81 2.37 -13.47
CA THR A 135 7.82 2.50 -12.00
C THR A 135 7.56 3.92 -11.51
N ALA A 136 8.19 4.91 -12.12
CA ALA A 136 7.99 6.31 -11.71
C ALA A 136 6.66 6.88 -12.22
N ILE A 137 6.15 6.35 -13.34
CA ILE A 137 4.80 6.60 -13.85
C ILE A 137 3.93 5.39 -13.48
N GLN A 138 2.98 5.57 -12.58
CA GLN A 138 2.03 4.53 -12.15
C GLN A 138 0.66 4.78 -12.77
N ASP A 139 0.56 4.51 -14.06
CA ASP A 139 -0.63 4.68 -14.89
C ASP A 139 -1.35 3.35 -15.20
N GLY A 140 -0.91 2.25 -14.59
CA GLY A 140 -1.48 0.91 -14.78
C GLY A 140 -0.93 0.14 -16.00
N PHE A 141 0.05 0.69 -16.72
CA PHE A 141 0.72 0.02 -17.83
C PHE A 141 2.02 -0.65 -17.36
N GLN A 142 2.30 -1.85 -17.89
CA GLN A 142 3.55 -2.57 -17.65
C GLN A 142 4.28 -2.76 -18.96
N LEU A 143 5.57 -2.39 -19.00
CA LEU A 143 6.41 -2.53 -20.17
C LEU A 143 6.55 -3.98 -20.58
N TYR A 144 6.25 -4.25 -21.84
CA TYR A 144 6.50 -5.55 -22.46
C TYR A 144 7.45 -5.43 -23.66
N MET A 145 7.82 -4.21 -24.06
CA MET A 145 8.78 -3.95 -25.13
C MET A 145 9.66 -2.75 -24.77
N HIS A 146 10.97 -2.91 -24.97
CA HIS A 146 11.97 -1.86 -24.83
C HIS A 146 12.90 -1.90 -26.04
N SER A 147 12.92 -0.85 -26.85
CA SER A 147 13.84 -0.73 -27.98
C SER A 147 14.71 0.52 -27.82
N PHE A 148 16.01 0.32 -27.76
CA PHE A 148 17.02 1.37 -27.60
C PHE A 148 17.78 1.52 -28.92
N ILE A 149 17.67 2.66 -29.57
CA ILE A 149 18.35 2.96 -30.84
C ILE A 149 19.50 3.91 -30.53
N VAL A 150 20.71 3.56 -30.94
CA VAL A 150 21.92 4.33 -30.64
C VAL A 150 22.77 4.47 -31.89
N SER A 151 23.38 5.64 -32.06
CA SER A 151 24.40 5.84 -33.09
C SER A 151 25.80 5.53 -32.57
N ASP A 152 26.74 5.29 -33.47
CA ASP A 152 28.18 5.21 -33.17
C ASP A 152 28.80 6.54 -32.67
N GLU A 153 28.04 7.65 -32.67
CA GLU A 153 28.39 8.92 -32.01
C GLU A 153 27.83 9.04 -30.58
N GLY A 154 27.04 8.06 -30.14
CA GLY A 154 26.51 7.98 -28.78
C GLY A 154 25.18 8.71 -28.54
N GLN A 155 24.62 9.43 -29.51
CA GLN A 155 23.24 9.91 -29.40
C GLN A 155 22.27 8.73 -29.52
N TRP A 156 21.13 8.82 -28.83
CA TRP A 156 20.19 7.72 -28.73
C TRP A 156 18.73 8.18 -28.63
N THR A 157 17.83 7.24 -28.95
CA THR A 157 16.39 7.35 -28.81
C THR A 157 15.85 6.05 -28.24
N VAL A 158 14.82 6.12 -27.40
CA VAL A 158 14.13 4.92 -26.90
C VAL A 158 12.67 4.97 -27.32
N VAL A 159 12.18 3.85 -27.83
CA VAL A 159 10.75 3.62 -28.08
C VAL A 159 10.33 2.40 -27.26
N GLN A 160 9.43 2.62 -26.30
CA GLN A 160 8.95 1.58 -25.38
C GLN A 160 7.44 1.42 -25.50
N GLN A 161 6.94 0.23 -25.17
CA GLN A 161 5.49 0.01 -25.08
C GLN A 161 5.11 -0.77 -23.84
N GLY A 162 4.18 -0.19 -23.09
CA GLY A 162 3.47 -0.81 -21.99
C GLY A 162 2.09 -1.32 -22.41
N MET A 163 1.61 -2.33 -21.71
CA MET A 163 0.27 -2.88 -21.86
C MET A 163 -0.48 -2.70 -20.54
N GLN A 164 -1.75 -2.31 -20.62
CA GLN A 164 -2.58 -2.15 -19.43
C GLN A 164 -2.81 -3.49 -18.74
N THR A 165 -2.68 -3.52 -17.41
CA THR A 165 -2.96 -4.72 -16.64
C THR A 165 -4.46 -5.02 -16.66
N GLY A 166 -4.87 -6.17 -17.22
CA GLY A 166 -6.28 -6.56 -17.33
C GLY A 166 -7.10 -5.81 -18.39
N GLY A 167 -6.47 -4.98 -19.22
CA GLY A 167 -7.13 -4.20 -20.27
C GLY A 167 -6.68 -4.55 -21.69
N SER A 168 -7.30 -3.90 -22.68
CA SER A 168 -7.00 -4.05 -24.12
C SER A 168 -6.34 -2.80 -24.74
N THR A 169 -5.61 -2.03 -23.94
CA THR A 169 -4.94 -0.81 -24.41
C THR A 169 -3.43 -0.88 -24.21
N ALA A 170 -2.70 -0.16 -25.06
CA ALA A 170 -1.27 0.02 -24.96
C ALA A 170 -0.90 1.49 -24.75
N ARG A 171 0.27 1.71 -24.17
CA ARG A 171 0.87 3.03 -24.00
C ARG A 171 2.29 3.01 -24.53
N ARG A 172 2.60 3.95 -25.41
CA ARG A 172 3.92 4.08 -26.04
C ARG A 172 4.65 5.29 -25.50
N TYR A 173 5.93 5.12 -25.18
CA TYR A 173 6.78 6.14 -24.61
C TYR A 173 7.97 6.38 -25.54
N HIS A 174 8.27 7.66 -25.79
CA HIS A 174 9.37 8.09 -26.62
C HIS A 174 10.35 8.96 -25.83
N TRP A 175 11.63 8.73 -26.09
CA TRP A 175 12.77 9.40 -25.46
C TRP A 175 13.78 9.80 -26.52
N HIS A 176 14.47 10.91 -26.31
CA HIS A 176 15.57 11.34 -27.17
C HIS A 176 16.67 11.97 -26.34
N SER A 177 17.92 11.53 -26.53
CA SER A 177 19.06 11.99 -25.74
C SER A 177 19.28 13.50 -25.84
N SER A 178 19.12 14.07 -27.04
CA SER A 178 19.42 15.49 -27.28
C SER A 178 18.42 16.45 -26.63
N SER A 179 17.23 15.97 -26.25
CA SER A 179 16.23 16.76 -25.51
C SER A 179 16.20 16.43 -24.01
N LEU A 180 17.00 15.45 -23.56
CA LEU A 180 16.96 14.96 -22.20
C LEU A 180 17.83 15.82 -21.27
N ALA A 181 17.20 16.63 -20.43
CA ALA A 181 17.89 17.38 -19.38
C ALA A 181 18.00 16.58 -18.06
N SER A 182 16.99 15.76 -17.75
CA SER A 182 16.88 14.96 -16.53
C SER A 182 16.09 13.71 -16.81
N PHE A 183 16.40 12.58 -16.15
CA PHE A 183 15.58 11.36 -16.22
C PHE A 183 14.32 11.44 -15.34
N VAL A 184 14.21 12.43 -14.46
CA VAL A 184 13.17 12.51 -13.43
C VAL A 184 12.39 13.83 -13.44
N ASP A 185 12.55 14.64 -14.48
CA ASP A 185 11.79 15.88 -14.69
C ASP A 185 11.45 16.00 -16.17
N GLU A 186 10.19 15.68 -16.49
CA GLU A 186 9.62 15.70 -17.85
C GLU A 186 10.54 15.13 -18.94
N PRO A 187 11.01 13.87 -18.82
CA PRO A 187 12.08 13.35 -19.67
C PRO A 187 11.64 12.94 -21.09
N HIS A 188 10.34 12.75 -21.31
CA HIS A 188 9.79 12.18 -22.53
C HIS A 188 9.71 13.20 -23.67
N THR A 189 9.99 12.76 -24.89
CA THR A 189 9.59 13.49 -26.10
C THR A 189 8.12 13.28 -26.44
N GLY A 190 7.51 12.19 -25.96
CA GLY A 190 6.08 11.96 -26.06
C GLY A 190 5.62 10.68 -25.37
N ILE A 191 4.36 10.70 -24.91
CA ILE A 191 3.65 9.54 -24.36
C ILE A 191 2.31 9.43 -25.11
N CYS A 192 2.07 8.30 -25.79
CA CYS A 192 0.86 8.02 -26.57
C CYS A 192 0.03 6.94 -25.91
N GLY A 193 -1.28 7.15 -25.84
CA GLY A 193 -2.24 6.22 -25.26
C GLY A 193 -3.32 6.95 -24.45
N THR A 194 -4.38 6.23 -24.13
CA THR A 194 -5.56 6.81 -23.49
C THR A 194 -5.26 7.30 -22.07
N ASN A 195 -5.62 8.55 -21.79
CA ASN A 195 -5.47 9.17 -20.47
C ASN A 195 -6.26 8.36 -19.40
N GLN A 196 -5.63 8.07 -18.26
CA GLN A 196 -6.22 7.28 -17.17
C GLN A 196 -6.77 8.15 -16.02
N GLY A 197 -6.92 9.46 -16.24
CA GLY A 197 -7.29 10.41 -15.21
C GLY A 197 -6.09 10.77 -14.31
N SER A 198 -6.34 10.84 -13.00
CA SER A 198 -5.30 11.14 -12.02
C SER A 198 -4.41 9.93 -11.79
N ILE A 199 -3.13 10.06 -12.09
CA ILE A 199 -2.10 9.02 -11.93
C ILE A 199 -0.99 9.52 -11.01
N LEU A 200 -0.27 8.60 -10.36
CA LEU A 200 0.97 8.95 -9.67
C LEU A 200 2.11 9.05 -10.70
N ASN A 201 2.57 10.26 -10.96
CA ASN A 201 3.67 10.52 -11.88
C ASN A 201 4.82 11.22 -11.15
N MET A 202 5.81 10.43 -10.72
CA MET A 202 6.98 10.94 -10.00
C MET A 202 7.99 11.64 -10.91
N VAL A 203 7.82 11.65 -12.23
CA VAL A 203 8.66 12.42 -13.16
C VAL A 203 7.99 13.69 -13.69
N ALA A 204 6.78 13.99 -13.23
CA ALA A 204 6.17 15.30 -13.44
C ALA A 204 7.03 16.39 -12.78
N ARG A 205 7.09 17.57 -13.38
CA ARG A 205 7.89 18.68 -12.81
C ARG A 205 7.41 19.05 -11.41
N GLU A 206 6.10 19.06 -11.24
CA GLU A 206 5.39 19.38 -10.00
C GLU A 206 5.64 18.36 -8.88
N ALA A 207 6.12 17.16 -9.22
CA ALA A 207 6.43 16.11 -8.25
C ALA A 207 7.81 16.28 -7.59
N SER A 208 8.51 17.40 -7.78
CA SER A 208 9.83 17.66 -7.19
C SER A 208 9.83 17.51 -5.66
N THR A 209 8.93 18.19 -4.97
CA THR A 209 8.80 18.09 -3.50
C THR A 209 8.46 16.67 -3.04
N ALA A 210 7.68 15.93 -3.82
CA ALA A 210 7.37 14.53 -3.50
C ALA A 210 8.60 13.63 -3.65
N ARG A 211 9.42 13.84 -4.69
CA ARG A 211 10.71 13.13 -4.85
C ARG A 211 11.64 13.44 -3.69
N ASP A 212 11.76 14.71 -3.30
CA ASP A 212 12.62 15.14 -2.18
C ASP A 212 12.16 14.52 -0.87
N GLY A 213 10.84 14.47 -0.62
CA GLY A 213 10.26 13.80 0.54
C GLY A 213 10.60 12.31 0.58
N VAL A 214 10.44 11.58 -0.53
CA VAL A 214 10.83 10.16 -0.62
C VAL A 214 12.31 9.97 -0.31
N MET A 215 13.18 10.85 -0.82
CA MET A 215 14.61 10.77 -0.53
C MET A 215 14.91 11.06 0.94
N ALA A 216 14.23 12.03 1.56
CA ALA A 216 14.38 12.33 2.99
C ALA A 216 14.04 11.12 3.86
N LEU A 217 12.98 10.38 3.53
CA LEU A 217 12.60 9.15 4.23
C LEU A 217 13.70 8.07 4.22
N THR A 218 14.55 8.04 3.18
CA THR A 218 15.66 7.05 3.12
C THR A 218 16.78 7.36 4.10
N VAL A 219 16.85 8.60 4.61
CA VAL A 219 17.86 9.07 5.56
C VAL A 219 17.33 9.09 7.00
N GLU A 220 16.00 8.99 7.18
CA GLU A 220 15.37 8.94 8.49
C GLU A 220 15.66 7.63 9.24
N ASN A 221 15.69 7.71 10.57
CA ASN A 221 15.98 6.55 11.42
C ASN A 221 14.80 5.56 11.37
N PRO A 222 15.00 4.30 10.93
CA PRO A 222 13.92 3.32 10.83
C PRO A 222 13.15 3.09 12.14
N LYS A 223 13.78 3.33 13.30
CA LYS A 223 13.11 3.23 14.61
C LYS A 223 12.04 4.30 14.83
N GLN A 224 12.22 5.50 14.27
CA GLN A 224 11.24 6.58 14.36
C GLN A 224 10.04 6.27 13.45
N MET A 225 10.27 5.77 12.22
CA MET A 225 9.20 5.35 11.32
C MET A 225 8.38 4.16 11.84
N LEU A 226 9.03 3.16 12.45
CA LEU A 226 8.34 2.00 13.03
C LEU A 226 7.51 2.34 14.27
N ALA A 227 7.88 3.39 15.01
CA ALA A 227 7.10 3.86 16.15
C ALA A 227 5.75 4.45 15.73
N GLU A 228 5.66 4.99 14.50
CA GLU A 228 4.43 5.51 13.90
C GLU A 228 3.58 4.39 13.25
N ALA A 229 4.21 3.30 12.80
CA ALA A 229 3.56 2.16 12.15
C ALA A 229 3.11 1.06 13.15
N GLN A 230 2.50 1.42 14.28
CA GLN A 230 2.02 0.41 15.26
C GLN A 230 0.91 -0.47 14.68
N LYS A 231 1.25 -1.74 14.39
CA LYS A 231 0.30 -2.77 13.94
C LYS A 231 -0.18 -3.61 15.11
N LEU A 232 -1.48 -3.58 15.39
CA LEU A 232 -2.13 -4.49 16.34
C LEU A 232 -2.22 -5.90 15.74
N VAL A 233 -1.49 -6.85 16.32
CA VAL A 233 -1.53 -8.28 15.92
C VAL A 233 -2.17 -9.08 17.05
N MET A 234 -3.35 -9.64 16.81
CA MET A 234 -4.09 -10.44 17.80
C MET A 234 -3.74 -11.94 17.68
N PRO A 235 -3.74 -12.69 18.80
CA PRO A 235 -3.50 -14.14 18.78
C PRO A 235 -4.67 -14.90 18.14
N ALA A 236 -4.41 -16.13 17.67
CA ALA A 236 -5.42 -17.00 17.05
C ALA A 236 -6.35 -17.72 18.06
N HIS A 237 -6.20 -17.46 19.37
CA HIS A 237 -6.99 -18.11 20.43
C HIS A 237 -8.02 -17.15 21.04
N HIS A 238 -9.13 -17.71 21.53
CA HIS A 238 -10.22 -16.94 22.13
C HIS A 238 -10.14 -16.86 23.66
N ASP A 239 -9.46 -17.80 24.31
CA ASP A 239 -9.28 -17.78 25.76
C ASP A 239 -8.35 -16.64 26.17
N VAL A 240 -8.72 -15.94 27.24
CA VAL A 240 -7.92 -14.87 27.84
C VAL A 240 -6.99 -15.48 28.86
N ARG A 241 -5.68 -15.34 28.66
CA ARG A 241 -4.64 -15.89 29.53
C ARG A 241 -3.97 -14.77 30.32
N SER A 242 -3.29 -15.14 31.40
CA SER A 242 -2.54 -14.19 32.23
C SER A 242 -1.52 -13.35 31.45
N LYS A 243 -0.92 -13.92 30.39
CA LYS A 243 0.03 -13.22 29.49
C LYS A 243 -0.61 -12.17 28.58
N ASP A 244 -1.93 -12.22 28.38
CA ASP A 244 -2.66 -11.32 27.48
C ASP A 244 -3.13 -10.04 28.20
N VAL A 245 -2.94 -9.98 29.52
CA VAL A 245 -3.50 -8.97 30.42
C VAL A 245 -2.41 -8.38 31.31
N ASP A 246 -2.40 -7.06 31.49
CA ASP A 246 -1.64 -6.45 32.58
C ASP A 246 -2.35 -6.74 33.92
N LEU A 247 -1.87 -7.75 34.63
CA LEU A 247 -2.46 -8.22 35.89
C LEU A 247 -2.47 -7.15 36.98
N LYS A 248 -1.52 -6.20 36.95
CA LYS A 248 -1.48 -5.11 37.92
C LYS A 248 -2.65 -4.15 37.68
N ARG A 249 -2.88 -3.79 36.41
CA ARG A 249 -3.99 -2.93 36.01
C ARG A 249 -5.34 -3.59 36.26
N LEU A 250 -5.53 -4.81 35.77
CA LEU A 250 -6.79 -5.54 35.96
C LEU A 250 -7.07 -5.72 37.46
N GLY A 251 -6.07 -6.18 38.22
CA GLY A 251 -6.23 -6.41 39.65
C GLY A 251 -6.59 -5.16 40.44
N SER A 252 -6.02 -4.00 40.10
CA SER A 252 -6.36 -2.72 40.74
C SER A 252 -7.83 -2.31 40.55
N ILE A 253 -8.40 -2.57 39.37
CA ILE A 253 -9.81 -2.30 39.05
C ILE A 253 -10.72 -3.26 39.81
N LEU A 254 -10.38 -4.56 39.82
CA LEU A 254 -11.14 -5.58 40.55
C LEU A 254 -11.12 -5.34 42.06
N TRP A 255 -9.97 -4.91 42.58
CA TRP A 255 -9.82 -4.54 43.98
C TRP A 255 -10.66 -3.31 44.32
N LEU A 256 -10.62 -2.26 43.48
CA LEU A 256 -11.44 -1.06 43.66
C LEU A 256 -12.93 -1.39 43.68
N ALA A 257 -13.36 -2.31 42.83
CA ALA A 257 -14.75 -2.74 42.75
C ALA A 257 -15.19 -3.59 43.96
N ARG A 258 -14.27 -4.33 44.60
CA ARG A 258 -14.61 -5.34 45.62
C ARG A 258 -14.30 -4.94 47.06
N ASP A 259 -13.19 -4.25 47.34
CA ASP A 259 -12.56 -4.39 48.67
C ASP A 259 -11.93 -3.14 49.32
N LYS A 260 -12.38 -1.91 49.01
CA LYS A 260 -12.21 -0.75 49.93
C LYS A 260 -12.95 0.50 49.46
N ARG A 261 -13.33 1.33 50.43
CA ARG A 261 -13.75 2.74 50.25
C ARG A 261 -12.50 3.62 50.17
N PRO A 262 -11.99 4.03 49.00
CA PRO A 262 -11.02 5.12 48.92
C PRO A 262 -11.58 6.39 49.58
N SER A 263 -10.71 7.30 50.04
CA SER A 263 -11.13 8.61 50.60
C SER A 263 -12.04 9.40 49.65
N ASP A 264 -11.91 9.15 48.34
CA ASP A 264 -12.61 9.84 47.26
C ASP A 264 -13.85 9.01 46.78
N PHE A 265 -14.24 7.95 47.51
CA PHE A 265 -15.37 7.08 47.16
C PHE A 265 -16.73 7.78 47.29
N GLU A 266 -16.81 8.88 48.03
CA GLU A 266 -18.05 9.68 48.18
C GLU A 266 -18.57 10.19 46.83
N GLU A 267 -17.69 10.53 45.89
CA GLU A 267 -18.09 10.95 44.55
C GLU A 267 -18.50 9.78 43.65
N LEU A 268 -18.06 8.56 43.98
CA LEU A 268 -18.52 7.32 43.34
C LEU A 268 -19.88 6.88 43.86
N LEU A 269 -20.20 7.19 45.12
CA LEU A 269 -21.53 6.98 45.69
C LEU A 269 -22.60 7.86 45.03
N LEU A 270 -22.22 8.94 44.32
CA LEU A 270 -23.13 9.74 43.48
C LEU A 270 -23.64 8.94 42.26
N LEU A 271 -23.02 7.81 41.93
CA LEU A 271 -23.58 6.82 41.02
C LEU A 271 -24.59 5.95 41.78
N GLU A 272 -25.73 6.56 42.14
CA GLU A 272 -26.82 5.87 42.83
C GLU A 272 -27.24 4.59 42.07
N GLY A 273 -27.36 3.49 42.81
CA GLY A 273 -27.84 2.21 42.29
C GLY A 273 -26.79 1.34 41.59
N VAL A 274 -25.52 1.75 41.54
CA VAL A 274 -24.45 0.98 40.87
C VAL A 274 -23.85 -0.09 41.78
N GLY A 275 -24.00 -1.36 41.40
CA GLY A 275 -23.41 -2.49 42.12
C GLY A 275 -21.90 -2.67 41.88
N PRO A 276 -21.17 -3.43 42.71
CA PRO A 276 -19.73 -3.69 42.57
C PRO A 276 -19.31 -4.15 41.16
N ARG A 277 -20.10 -5.03 40.54
CA ARG A 277 -19.81 -5.57 39.21
C ARG A 277 -20.00 -4.52 38.11
N THR A 278 -21.01 -3.67 38.24
CA THR A 278 -21.26 -2.55 37.33
C THR A 278 -20.20 -1.45 37.50
N LEU A 279 -19.72 -1.22 38.73
CA LEU A 279 -18.62 -0.31 39.00
C LEU A 279 -17.31 -0.77 38.31
N GLN A 280 -17.01 -2.07 38.35
CA GLN A 280 -15.90 -2.66 37.59
C GLN A 280 -16.04 -2.39 36.08
N SER A 281 -17.23 -2.64 35.51
CA SER A 281 -17.49 -2.38 34.09
C SER A 281 -17.31 -0.90 33.73
N LEU A 282 -17.84 0.00 34.57
CA LEU A 282 -17.71 1.45 34.38
C LEU A 282 -16.26 1.93 34.51
N ALA A 283 -15.43 1.29 35.34
CA ALA A 283 -14.01 1.63 35.45
C ALA A 283 -13.26 1.33 34.15
N LEU A 284 -13.49 0.15 33.57
CA LEU A 284 -12.89 -0.24 32.29
C LEU A 284 -13.43 0.62 31.12
N VAL A 285 -14.73 0.93 31.12
CA VAL A 285 -15.33 1.82 30.10
C VAL A 285 -14.83 3.25 30.25
N SER A 286 -14.70 3.77 31.47
CA SER A 286 -14.11 5.08 31.75
C SER A 286 -12.68 5.17 31.20
N GLU A 287 -11.88 4.11 31.34
CA GLU A 287 -10.54 4.05 30.77
C GLU A 287 -10.55 4.04 29.23
N VAL A 288 -11.57 3.48 28.58
CA VAL A 288 -11.75 3.60 27.12
C VAL A 288 -12.10 5.05 26.72
N ILE A 289 -12.88 5.77 27.52
CA ILE A 289 -13.32 7.14 27.23
C ILE A 289 -12.21 8.17 27.49
N TYR A 290 -11.46 8.02 28.60
CA TYR A 290 -10.55 9.05 29.12
C TYR A 290 -9.08 8.61 29.18
N GLY A 291 -8.75 7.35 28.88
CA GLY A 291 -7.41 6.81 28.97
C GLY A 291 -6.46 7.32 27.88
N THR A 292 -5.16 7.41 28.20
CA THR A 292 -4.11 7.76 27.24
C THR A 292 -3.73 6.57 26.35
N PRO A 293 -3.18 6.78 25.13
CA PRO A 293 -2.81 5.69 24.21
C PRO A 293 -1.97 4.56 24.81
N SER A 294 -1.09 4.88 25.76
CA SER A 294 -0.25 3.92 26.50
C SER A 294 -1.02 2.88 27.34
N ARG A 295 -2.32 3.11 27.58
CA ARG A 295 -3.22 2.24 28.34
C ARG A 295 -3.78 1.08 27.52
N PHE A 296 -3.70 1.14 26.19
CA PHE A 296 -4.34 0.17 25.29
C PHE A 296 -3.37 -0.90 24.75
N LYS A 297 -2.29 -1.18 25.50
CA LYS A 297 -1.29 -2.21 25.13
C LYS A 297 -1.75 -3.65 25.43
N ASP A 298 -2.77 -3.82 26.27
CA ASP A 298 -3.31 -5.11 26.73
C ASP A 298 -4.83 -5.19 26.49
N PRO A 299 -5.30 -5.21 25.23
CA PRO A 299 -6.73 -5.10 24.91
C PRO A 299 -7.60 -6.22 25.53
N ALA A 300 -7.03 -7.39 25.81
CA ALA A 300 -7.76 -8.49 26.45
C ALA A 300 -8.27 -8.14 27.85
N ARG A 301 -7.63 -7.20 28.57
CA ARG A 301 -8.10 -6.70 29.88
C ARG A 301 -9.51 -6.12 29.80
N PHE A 302 -9.84 -5.41 28.72
CA PHE A 302 -11.13 -4.74 28.58
C PHE A 302 -12.30 -5.72 28.41
N SER A 303 -12.04 -6.99 28.05
CA SER A 303 -13.06 -8.03 28.02
C SER A 303 -13.64 -8.34 29.41
N PHE A 304 -12.96 -7.96 30.50
CA PHE A 304 -13.50 -8.08 31.87
C PHE A 304 -14.60 -7.07 32.19
N ALA A 305 -14.89 -6.11 31.30
CA ALA A 305 -16.02 -5.20 31.48
C ALA A 305 -17.35 -5.94 31.32
N HIS A 306 -17.49 -6.76 30.28
CA HIS A 306 -18.76 -7.40 29.94
C HIS A 306 -18.61 -8.82 29.40
N GLY A 307 -17.48 -9.48 29.61
CA GLY A 307 -17.23 -10.82 29.08
C GLY A 307 -17.15 -10.85 27.56
N GLY A 308 -17.46 -12.00 26.97
CA GLY A 308 -17.43 -12.18 25.52
C GLY A 308 -18.57 -13.04 25.00
N LYS A 309 -18.95 -12.82 23.72
CA LYS A 309 -20.05 -13.55 23.06
C LYS A 309 -19.86 -15.06 23.07
N ASP A 310 -18.61 -15.54 23.05
CA ASP A 310 -18.27 -16.97 23.08
C ASP A 310 -17.98 -17.46 24.52
N GLY A 311 -18.15 -16.60 25.53
CA GLY A 311 -17.93 -16.92 26.93
C GLY A 311 -16.50 -16.71 27.44
N HIS A 312 -15.66 -15.97 26.72
CA HIS A 312 -14.29 -15.64 27.14
C HIS A 312 -14.16 -14.13 27.45
N PRO A 313 -13.66 -13.74 28.63
CA PRO A 313 -13.25 -14.60 29.75
C PRO A 313 -14.42 -15.35 30.41
N PHE A 314 -15.61 -14.75 30.37
CA PHE A 314 -16.87 -15.30 30.89
C PHE A 314 -18.06 -14.89 30.01
N PRO A 315 -19.23 -15.57 30.13
CA PRO A 315 -20.47 -15.19 29.43
C PRO A 315 -20.90 -13.75 29.69
N VAL A 316 -21.51 -13.10 28.69
CA VAL A 316 -21.92 -11.70 28.76
C VAL A 316 -22.97 -11.49 29.87
N PRO A 317 -22.69 -10.74 30.95
CA PRO A 317 -23.62 -10.51 32.04
C PRO A 317 -24.59 -9.38 31.64
N ILE A 318 -25.71 -9.73 31.01
CA ILE A 318 -26.64 -8.76 30.39
C ILE A 318 -27.15 -7.72 31.39
N ASN A 319 -27.46 -8.12 32.63
CA ASN A 319 -27.98 -7.18 33.62
C ASN A 319 -26.96 -6.06 33.93
N VAL A 320 -25.69 -6.42 34.07
CA VAL A 320 -24.57 -5.48 34.30
C VAL A 320 -24.32 -4.62 33.06
N TYR A 321 -24.46 -5.22 31.88
CA TYR A 321 -24.34 -4.52 30.60
C TYR A 321 -25.38 -3.41 30.49
N ASP A 322 -26.65 -3.73 30.71
CA ASP A 322 -27.76 -2.79 30.62
C ASP A 322 -27.65 -1.67 31.67
N GLU A 323 -27.22 -2.01 32.90
CA GLU A 323 -26.96 -1.03 33.96
C GLU A 323 -25.80 -0.08 33.61
N THR A 324 -24.74 -0.60 32.98
CA THR A 324 -23.63 0.21 32.45
C THR A 324 -24.12 1.17 31.38
N ILE A 325 -24.93 0.69 30.42
CA ILE A 325 -25.52 1.52 29.35
C ILE A 325 -26.37 2.62 29.95
N SER A 326 -27.30 2.28 30.83
CA SER A 326 -28.22 3.22 31.48
C SER A 326 -27.47 4.30 32.25
N THR A 327 -26.42 3.92 32.97
CA THR A 327 -25.57 4.86 33.71
C THR A 327 -24.87 5.85 32.79
N LEU A 328 -24.26 5.37 31.70
CA LEU A 328 -23.58 6.23 30.71
C LEU A 328 -24.57 7.15 30.00
N GLN A 329 -25.71 6.64 29.55
CA GLN A 329 -26.75 7.43 28.89
C GLN A 329 -27.29 8.53 29.81
N THR A 330 -27.54 8.20 31.08
CA THR A 330 -27.98 9.18 32.09
C THR A 330 -26.90 10.25 32.31
N ALA A 331 -25.64 9.87 32.41
CA ALA A 331 -24.54 10.82 32.58
C ALA A 331 -24.42 11.78 31.39
N VAL A 332 -24.52 11.26 30.16
CA VAL A 332 -24.50 12.08 28.93
C VAL A 332 -25.72 13.01 28.86
N HIS A 333 -26.91 12.51 29.19
CA HIS A 333 -28.12 13.32 29.15
C HIS A 333 -28.08 14.47 30.17
N LYS A 334 -27.67 14.20 31.42
CA LYS A 334 -27.48 15.24 32.44
C LYS A 334 -26.41 16.26 32.05
N ALA A 335 -25.29 15.81 31.50
CA ALA A 335 -24.22 16.71 31.04
C ALA A 335 -24.70 17.69 29.96
N LYS A 336 -25.53 17.22 29.00
CA LYS A 336 -26.15 18.08 27.99
C LYS A 336 -27.09 19.14 28.57
N MET A 337 -27.66 18.89 29.75
CA MET A 337 -28.51 19.83 30.48
C MET A 337 -27.73 20.73 31.45
N GLY A 338 -26.39 20.75 31.34
CA GLY A 338 -25.52 21.58 32.19
C GLY A 338 -25.18 20.96 33.55
N ASN A 339 -25.67 19.75 33.86
CA ASN A 339 -25.32 19.03 35.09
C ASN A 339 -24.27 17.94 34.77
N SER A 340 -22.99 18.26 35.00
CA SER A 340 -21.87 17.38 34.67
C SER A 340 -21.44 16.43 35.80
N ASP A 341 -22.13 16.40 36.94
CA ASP A 341 -21.66 15.69 38.15
C ASP A 341 -21.43 14.20 37.88
N LYS A 342 -22.36 13.55 37.15
CA LYS A 342 -22.22 12.13 36.77
C LYS A 342 -21.11 11.89 35.75
N GLN A 343 -20.86 12.82 34.83
CA GLN A 343 -19.77 12.70 33.87
C GLN A 343 -18.41 12.87 34.56
N LEU A 344 -18.32 13.81 35.51
CA LEU A 344 -17.14 14.02 36.34
C LEU A 344 -16.86 12.79 37.21
N ALA A 345 -17.89 12.18 37.81
CA ALA A 345 -17.77 10.94 38.56
C ALA A 345 -17.20 9.78 37.71
N LEU A 346 -17.65 9.63 36.45
CA LEU A 346 -17.10 8.64 35.53
C LEU A 346 -15.62 8.89 35.20
N ARG A 347 -15.22 10.15 35.00
CA ARG A 347 -13.80 10.50 34.79
C ARG A 347 -12.96 10.16 36.03
N LYS A 348 -13.44 10.55 37.21
CA LYS A 348 -12.76 10.27 38.49
C LYS A 348 -12.62 8.77 38.77
N LEU A 349 -13.56 7.95 38.30
CA LEU A 349 -13.46 6.49 38.34
C LEU A 349 -12.16 5.96 37.70
N GLY A 350 -11.76 6.54 36.56
CA GLY A 350 -10.52 6.18 35.88
C GLY A 350 -9.27 6.66 36.65
N GLU A 351 -9.33 7.85 37.22
CA GLU A 351 -8.24 8.44 38.03
C GLU A 351 -8.01 7.65 39.34
N ILE A 352 -9.09 7.23 40.00
CA ILE A 352 -9.04 6.42 41.22
C ILE A 352 -8.46 5.03 40.92
N ALA A 353 -8.87 4.39 39.82
CA ALA A 353 -8.30 3.11 39.38
C ALA A 353 -6.78 3.22 39.13
N GLN A 354 -6.34 4.31 38.49
CA GLN A 354 -4.90 4.57 38.28
C GLN A 354 -4.14 4.84 39.59
N LYS A 355 -4.77 5.50 40.56
CA LYS A 355 -4.16 5.71 41.89
C LYS A 355 -4.02 4.39 42.64
N ALA A 356 -5.06 3.55 42.61
CA ALA A 356 -5.03 2.21 43.21
C ALA A 356 -3.98 1.30 42.56
N GLU A 357 -3.75 1.44 41.24
CA GLU A 357 -2.72 0.70 40.51
C GLU A 357 -1.31 0.91 41.09
N LYS A 358 -0.94 2.13 41.52
CA LYS A 358 0.44 2.45 41.96
C LYS A 358 0.96 1.48 43.02
N ASP A 359 0.13 1.23 44.03
CA ASP A 359 0.46 0.42 45.20
C ASP A 359 -0.01 -1.04 45.08
N PHE A 360 -0.73 -1.39 44.00
CA PHE A 360 -1.25 -2.73 43.79
C PHE A 360 -0.14 -3.72 43.43
N LYS A 361 -0.11 -4.87 44.11
CA LYS A 361 0.76 -6.01 43.80
C LYS A 361 -0.08 -7.17 43.29
N PRO A 362 0.08 -7.61 42.03
CA PRO A 362 -0.67 -8.74 41.50
C PRO A 362 -0.26 -10.04 42.20
N ASN A 363 -1.20 -10.97 42.30
CA ASN A 363 -1.00 -12.34 42.76
C ASN A 363 -1.27 -13.34 41.63
N ASN A 364 -0.97 -14.62 41.85
CA ASN A 364 -1.06 -15.66 40.81
C ASN A 364 -2.44 -16.33 40.72
N ASN A 365 -3.53 -15.62 41.02
CA ASN A 365 -4.88 -16.19 41.11
C ASN A 365 -5.74 -16.00 39.84
N PHE A 366 -5.13 -15.66 38.70
CA PHE A 366 -5.85 -15.28 37.48
C PHE A 366 -6.83 -16.36 37.00
N GLU A 367 -6.43 -17.63 37.00
CA GLU A 367 -7.32 -18.73 36.59
C GLU A 367 -8.51 -18.91 37.55
N GLN A 368 -8.28 -18.76 38.86
CA GLN A 368 -9.34 -18.82 39.87
C GLN A 368 -10.33 -17.66 39.71
N LEU A 369 -9.84 -16.49 39.29
CA LEU A 369 -10.70 -15.35 38.95
C LEU A 369 -11.60 -15.69 37.75
N ILE A 370 -11.04 -16.22 36.67
CA ILE A 370 -11.82 -16.63 35.48
C ILE A 370 -12.89 -17.66 35.86
N GLU A 371 -12.51 -18.67 36.64
CA GLU A 371 -13.42 -19.71 37.10
C GLU A 371 -14.55 -19.14 37.95
N LYS A 372 -14.23 -18.25 38.90
CA LYS A 372 -15.22 -17.55 39.71
C LYS A 372 -16.19 -16.74 38.83
N GLU A 373 -15.66 -15.96 37.89
CA GLU A 373 -16.47 -15.15 36.98
C GLU A 373 -17.43 -16.00 36.15
N ARG A 374 -16.98 -17.17 35.68
CA ARG A 374 -17.83 -18.14 34.96
C ARG A 374 -18.91 -18.73 35.85
N ASN A 375 -18.56 -19.16 37.06
CA ASN A 375 -19.49 -19.76 38.03
C ASN A 375 -20.55 -18.78 38.53
N GLU A 376 -20.27 -17.47 38.52
CA GLU A 376 -21.19 -16.43 38.95
C GLU A 376 -21.97 -15.78 37.80
N SER A 377 -21.58 -15.99 36.53
CA SER A 377 -22.16 -15.29 35.38
C SER A 377 -23.68 -15.45 35.25
N TRP A 378 -24.24 -16.61 35.64
CA TRP A 378 -25.68 -16.85 35.59
C TRP A 378 -26.48 -15.89 36.49
N ARG A 379 -25.90 -15.44 37.61
CA ARG A 379 -26.54 -14.51 38.56
C ARG A 379 -26.81 -13.14 37.92
N TYR A 380 -26.06 -12.80 36.88
CA TYR A 380 -26.14 -11.52 36.17
C TYR A 380 -26.75 -11.66 34.76
N GLY A 381 -27.50 -12.74 34.53
CA GLY A 381 -28.12 -12.99 33.22
C GLY A 381 -27.12 -13.39 32.14
N GLY A 382 -26.01 -14.05 32.51
CA GLY A 382 -24.95 -14.49 31.61
C GLY A 382 -25.45 -15.15 30.31
N ARG A 383 -25.01 -14.67 29.15
CA ARG A 383 -25.31 -15.27 27.84
C ARG A 383 -24.07 -15.42 26.95
N THR A 384 -24.10 -16.47 26.15
CA THR A 384 -23.19 -16.67 25.01
C THR A 384 -24.01 -16.94 23.76
N VAL A 385 -23.35 -17.04 22.61
CA VAL A 385 -23.95 -17.53 21.36
C VAL A 385 -24.48 -18.96 21.48
N PHE A 386 -24.07 -19.71 22.52
CA PHE A 386 -24.51 -21.08 22.79
C PHE A 386 -25.68 -21.14 23.79
N GLY A 387 -26.14 -20.01 24.33
CA GLY A 387 -27.30 -19.93 25.22
C GLY A 387 -27.03 -19.25 26.55
N LYS A 388 -27.92 -19.49 27.53
CA LYS A 388 -27.84 -18.90 28.87
C LYS A 388 -26.84 -19.66 29.75
N ALA A 389 -26.06 -18.92 30.54
CA ALA A 389 -25.20 -19.48 31.58
C ALA A 389 -26.06 -20.18 32.63
N LYS A 390 -25.59 -21.33 33.12
CA LYS A 390 -26.27 -22.15 34.13
C LYS A 390 -25.51 -22.09 35.46
N PRO A 391 -26.20 -22.26 36.61
CA PRO A 391 -25.53 -22.42 37.89
C PRO A 391 -24.62 -23.66 37.89
N PRO A 392 -23.51 -23.66 38.65
CA PRO A 392 -22.72 -24.87 38.88
C PRO A 392 -23.62 -25.98 39.45
N VAL A 393 -23.40 -27.21 39.03
CA VAL A 393 -24.11 -28.38 39.56
C VAL A 393 -23.36 -28.84 40.82
N ASP A 394 -24.00 -28.81 41.99
CA ASP A 394 -23.41 -29.30 43.24
C ASP A 394 -23.01 -30.77 43.10
N GLN A 395 -21.71 -31.06 43.13
CA GLN A 395 -21.18 -32.42 43.29
C GLN A 395 -21.09 -32.84 44.77
N GLN A 396 -21.92 -32.26 45.64
CA GLN A 396 -21.92 -32.57 47.07
C GLN A 396 -23.28 -33.14 47.47
N LEU A 397 -23.47 -34.44 47.20
CA LEU A 397 -24.29 -35.43 47.92
C LEU A 397 -24.40 -36.71 47.05
N LYS A 398 -23.28 -37.44 46.92
CA LYS A 398 -23.29 -38.89 46.66
C LYS A 398 -22.48 -39.57 47.76
N LEU A 399 -23.01 -39.50 48.97
CA LEU A 399 -22.71 -40.44 50.04
C LEU A 399 -24.06 -40.98 50.47
N PHE A 400 -24.47 -42.07 49.83
CA PHE A 400 -25.05 -43.30 50.38
C PHE A 400 -25.44 -44.21 49.20
#